data_AF-A0A1B6E128-F1
#
_entry.id   AF-A0A1B6E128-F1
#
_cell.length_a   1.000
_cell.length_b   1.000
_cell.length_c   1.000
_cell.angle_alpha   90.00
_cell.angle_beta   90.00
_cell.angle_gamma   90.00
#
_symmetry.space_group_name_H-M   'P 1'
#
loop_
_entity.id
_entity.type
_entity.pdbx_description
1 polymer ?
#
loop_
_entity_poly.entity_id
_entity_poly.type
_entity_poly.pdbx_seq_one_letter_code
_entity_poly.pdbx_strand_id
1 'polypeptide(L)'
;IVVQHAGVAGSQATSNLGVVVAAPAVTQCYDRDKQAWCIKSDCHSETVRLHMVYKDVHNVPRNHLRYVCWMAYLLRYDEESGNMVPKPLPGAPFSHYYAQENSDEGIIMETDVGVKELREPGCPYLTDKGQMRVQVVWTDSYLLFQATYHKYDDVTRTQGQQMRREISTLQAENYSLERQLFSYQKSIAFAHSRGAYSYEAGTPEGRGEDDDDHYFGERAYSSVSLGDRTMSSDTEYA
;
A
#
# COMPACT_ATOMS: atom_id res chain seq x y z
N ILE A 1 9.00 -7.39 30.55
CA ILE A 1 7.88 -7.96 29.78
C ILE A 1 8.16 -9.44 29.52
N VAL A 2 7.14 -10.29 29.44
CA VAL A 2 7.27 -11.65 28.87
C VAL A 2 6.33 -11.74 27.68
N VAL A 3 6.85 -12.18 26.53
CA VAL A 3 6.05 -12.37 25.31
C VAL A 3 5.62 -13.82 25.24
N GLN A 4 4.31 -14.08 25.18
CA GLN A 4 3.78 -15.42 24.94
C GLN A 4 3.39 -15.58 23.47
N HIS A 5 3.92 -16.62 22.83
CA HIS A 5 3.45 -17.08 21.53
C HIS A 5 2.20 -17.95 21.73
N ALA A 6 1.23 -17.85 20.82
CA ALA A 6 0.08 -18.75 20.83
C ALA A 6 0.55 -20.17 20.43
N GLY A 7 0.90 -20.97 21.44
CA GLY A 7 1.32 -22.37 21.31
C GLY A 7 2.33 -22.77 22.38
N VAL A 8 1.94 -23.74 23.22
CA VAL A 8 2.69 -24.41 24.31
C VAL A 8 2.56 -23.76 25.69
N ALA A 9 1.80 -24.44 26.57
CA ALA A 9 1.77 -24.22 28.01
C ALA A 9 3.04 -24.80 28.66
N GLY A 10 3.72 -24.02 29.50
CA GLY A 10 4.91 -24.44 30.23
C GLY A 10 4.95 -23.86 31.66
N SER A 11 5.20 -24.74 32.61
CA SER A 11 4.99 -24.62 34.07
C SER A 11 5.89 -23.63 34.83
N GLN A 12 5.40 -23.27 36.02
CA GLN A 12 5.96 -22.33 37.00
C GLN A 12 7.26 -22.77 37.70
N ALA A 13 8.03 -21.79 38.16
CA ALA A 13 8.96 -21.91 39.30
C ALA A 13 8.89 -20.65 40.19
N THR A 14 8.63 -20.89 41.48
CA THR A 14 8.45 -19.92 42.58
C THR A 14 9.78 -19.46 43.19
N SER A 15 9.91 -18.15 43.46
CA SER A 15 10.73 -17.64 44.59
C SER A 15 10.43 -16.16 44.90
N ASN A 16 10.53 -15.83 46.19
CA ASN A 16 10.01 -14.67 46.93
C ASN A 16 10.80 -13.35 46.81
N LEU A 17 10.09 -12.27 47.19
CA LEU A 17 10.49 -10.98 47.81
C LEU A 17 10.85 -9.76 46.93
N GLY A 18 10.01 -8.72 47.08
CA GLY A 18 10.28 -7.31 46.73
C GLY A 18 9.53 -6.84 45.48
N VAL A 19 8.48 -6.03 45.62
CA VAL A 19 7.84 -5.33 44.49
C VAL A 19 8.78 -4.23 44.01
N VAL A 20 9.79 -4.63 43.26
CA VAL A 20 10.55 -3.75 42.38
C VAL A 20 9.76 -3.76 41.07
N VAL A 21 9.20 -2.60 40.68
CA VAL A 21 8.71 -2.42 39.31
C VAL A 21 9.92 -2.69 38.43
N ALA A 22 9.95 -3.86 37.79
CA ALA A 22 11.10 -4.34 37.07
C ALA A 22 11.49 -3.30 36.02
N ALA A 23 12.78 -2.95 35.98
CA ALA A 23 13.38 -2.08 34.99
C ALA A 23 12.89 -2.42 33.56
N PRO A 24 12.84 -1.45 32.63
CA PRO A 24 12.35 -1.67 31.27
C PRO A 24 13.08 -2.85 30.61
N ALA A 25 12.43 -4.02 30.63
CA ALA A 25 13.01 -5.25 30.14
C ALA A 25 12.67 -5.38 28.65
N VAL A 26 13.72 -5.43 27.84
CA VAL A 26 13.64 -5.71 26.40
C VAL A 26 13.42 -7.21 26.23
N THR A 27 12.31 -7.58 25.61
CA THR A 27 11.98 -8.99 25.37
C THR A 27 12.03 -9.27 23.88
N GLN A 28 12.79 -10.29 23.47
CA GLN A 28 12.82 -10.74 22.09
C GLN A 28 11.68 -11.72 21.81
N CYS A 29 11.17 -11.70 20.59
CA CYS A 29 10.18 -12.64 20.08
C CYS A 29 10.37 -12.83 18.58
N TYR A 30 9.74 -13.86 18.00
CA TYR A 30 9.90 -14.20 16.59
C TYR A 30 8.55 -14.25 15.87
N ASP A 31 8.54 -13.87 14.60
CA ASP A 31 7.38 -14.06 13.75
C ASP A 31 7.33 -15.47 13.14
N ARG A 32 6.29 -15.73 12.33
CA ARG A 32 6.09 -17.02 11.66
C ARG A 32 7.25 -17.38 10.71
N ASP A 33 7.96 -16.38 10.21
CA ASP A 33 9.11 -16.51 9.31
C ASP A 33 10.44 -16.56 10.08
N LYS A 34 10.37 -16.73 11.41
CA LYS A 34 11.49 -16.76 12.36
C LYS A 34 12.34 -15.50 12.36
N GLN A 35 11.81 -14.38 11.90
CA GLN A 35 12.53 -13.11 11.98
C GLN A 35 12.39 -12.52 13.38
N ALA A 36 13.43 -11.86 13.85
CA ALA A 36 13.55 -11.35 15.20
C ALA A 36 12.85 -10.00 15.38
N TRP A 37 12.14 -9.89 16.50
CA TRP A 37 11.46 -8.70 16.99
C TRP A 37 11.82 -8.46 18.46
N CYS A 38 11.73 -7.22 18.92
CA CYS A 38 11.79 -6.93 20.35
C CYS A 38 10.67 -6.01 20.80
N ILE A 39 10.22 -6.19 22.04
CA ILE A 39 9.21 -5.35 22.67
C ILE A 39 9.79 -4.79 23.97
N LYS A 40 9.58 -3.49 24.18
CA LYS A 40 9.98 -2.76 25.39
C LYS A 40 8.78 -2.04 25.97
N SER A 41 8.70 -1.96 27.29
CA SER A 41 7.72 -1.12 27.98
C SER A 41 8.31 0.26 28.20
N ASP A 42 7.53 1.28 27.90
CA ASP A 42 7.80 2.68 28.22
C ASP A 42 6.74 3.18 29.22
N CYS A 43 7.21 3.84 30.28
CA CYS A 43 6.39 4.38 31.37
C CYS A 43 6.63 5.89 31.58
N HIS A 44 7.18 6.60 30.58
CA HIS A 44 7.38 8.06 30.65
C HIS A 44 6.09 8.86 30.38
N SER A 45 5.04 8.21 29.85
CA SER A 45 3.71 8.79 29.61
C SER A 45 2.72 8.51 30.75
N GLU A 46 1.49 9.00 30.63
CA GLU A 46 0.40 8.73 31.59
C GLU A 46 -0.02 7.26 31.58
N THR A 47 -0.15 6.66 30.40
CA THR A 47 -0.38 5.24 30.19
C THR A 47 0.92 4.52 29.84
N VAL A 48 0.96 3.22 30.09
CA VAL A 48 2.07 2.36 29.67
C VAL A 48 2.03 2.24 28.14
N ARG A 49 3.20 2.33 27.50
CA ARG A 49 3.36 2.13 26.06
C ARG A 49 4.25 0.92 25.79
N LEU A 50 4.00 0.24 24.67
CA LEU A 50 4.85 -0.85 24.18
C LEU A 50 5.55 -0.39 22.91
N HIS A 51 6.87 -0.42 22.90
CA HIS A 51 7.68 -0.12 21.73
C HIS A 51 8.14 -1.43 21.09
N MET A 52 7.65 -1.71 19.88
CA MET A 52 7.90 -2.93 19.13
C MET A 52 8.82 -2.64 17.95
N VAL A 53 9.95 -3.34 17.87
CA VAL A 53 11.01 -3.10 16.88
C VAL A 53 11.31 -4.38 16.12
N TYR A 54 11.32 -4.29 14.80
CA TYR A 54 11.75 -5.35 13.89
C TYR A 54 13.28 -5.36 13.77
N LYS A 55 13.93 -6.39 14.32
CA LYS A 55 15.41 -6.46 14.39
C LYS A 55 16.05 -6.87 13.08
N ASP A 56 15.32 -7.61 12.27
CA ASP A 56 15.80 -8.16 11.00
C ASP A 56 15.34 -7.34 9.79
N VAL A 57 15.11 -6.03 9.97
CA VAL A 57 14.73 -5.11 8.88
C VAL A 57 15.76 -5.08 7.75
N HIS A 58 17.04 -5.26 8.08
CA HIS A 58 18.14 -5.36 7.13
C HIS A 58 18.06 -6.62 6.25
N ASN A 59 17.32 -7.65 6.67
CA ASN A 59 17.10 -8.88 5.90
C ASN A 59 15.98 -8.75 4.88
N VAL A 60 15.24 -7.64 4.85
CA VAL A 60 14.27 -7.39 3.78
C VAL A 60 15.03 -7.30 2.45
N PRO A 61 14.65 -8.09 1.42
CA PRO A 61 15.32 -8.05 0.13
C PRO A 61 15.26 -6.66 -0.52
N ARG A 62 16.32 -6.28 -1.24
CA ARG A 62 16.33 -5.05 -2.03
C ARG A 62 15.16 -5.03 -3.02
N ASN A 63 14.60 -3.84 -3.22
CA ASN A 63 13.45 -3.62 -4.10
C ASN A 63 12.22 -4.48 -3.75
N HIS A 64 12.08 -4.88 -2.49
CA HIS A 64 10.88 -5.51 -1.97
C HIS A 64 10.41 -4.76 -0.73
N LEU A 65 9.13 -4.93 -0.40
CA LEU A 65 8.55 -4.50 0.86
C LEU A 65 7.99 -5.70 1.59
N ARG A 66 8.24 -5.78 2.89
CA ARG A 66 7.61 -6.76 3.75
C ARG A 66 6.43 -6.11 4.47
N TYR A 67 5.21 -6.52 4.14
CA TYR A 67 4.03 -6.19 4.92
C TYR A 67 3.88 -7.17 6.08
N VAL A 68 3.65 -6.66 7.28
CA VAL A 68 3.38 -7.48 8.47
C VAL A 68 2.18 -6.91 9.22
N CYS A 69 1.26 -7.77 9.64
CA CYS A 69 0.07 -7.43 10.43
C CYS A 69 0.00 -8.32 11.69
N TRP A 70 -0.33 -7.74 12.84
CA TRP A 70 -0.43 -8.46 14.11
C TRP A 70 -1.49 -7.89 15.05
N MET A 71 -1.96 -8.75 15.94
CA MET A 71 -2.71 -8.37 17.13
C MET A 71 -1.77 -8.38 18.33
N ALA A 72 -1.90 -7.38 19.19
CA ALA A 72 -1.21 -7.33 20.47
C ALA A 72 -2.25 -7.33 21.60
N TYR A 73 -1.98 -8.13 22.62
CA TYR A 73 -2.83 -8.25 23.80
C TYR A 73 -2.01 -8.05 25.06
N LEU A 74 -2.59 -7.37 26.03
CA LEU A 74 -2.12 -7.33 27.39
C LEU A 74 -2.81 -8.45 28.18
N LEU A 75 -2.03 -9.32 28.83
CA LEU A 75 -2.61 -10.40 29.62
C LEU A 75 -2.95 -9.90 31.02
N ARG A 76 -4.23 -9.97 31.37
CA ARG A 76 -4.77 -9.62 32.69
C ARG A 76 -5.05 -10.88 33.48
N TYR A 77 -4.59 -10.97 34.72
CA TYR A 77 -5.02 -12.02 35.64
C TYR A 77 -6.45 -11.76 36.08
N ASP A 78 -7.30 -12.78 35.94
CA ASP A 78 -8.68 -12.75 36.40
C ASP A 78 -8.84 -13.69 37.60
N GLU A 79 -9.23 -13.13 38.75
CA GLU A 79 -9.35 -13.87 40.00
C GLU A 79 -10.51 -14.86 39.98
N GLU A 80 -11.59 -14.55 39.25
CA GLU A 80 -12.79 -15.41 39.17
C GLU A 80 -12.51 -16.68 38.39
N SER A 81 -11.84 -16.57 37.23
CA SER A 81 -11.48 -17.73 36.42
C SER A 81 -10.15 -18.38 36.81
N GLY A 82 -9.32 -17.71 37.61
CA GLY A 82 -7.95 -18.14 37.95
C GLY A 82 -7.00 -18.17 36.74
N ASN A 83 -7.37 -17.54 35.62
CA ASN A 83 -6.66 -17.60 34.35
C ASN A 83 -6.18 -16.23 33.89
N MET A 84 -5.23 -16.23 32.95
CA MET A 84 -4.83 -15.02 32.24
C MET A 84 -5.78 -14.78 31.07
N VAL A 85 -6.44 -13.63 31.06
CA VAL A 85 -7.36 -13.22 30.00
C VAL A 85 -6.65 -12.21 29.08
N PRO A 86 -6.55 -12.50 27.77
CA PRO A 86 -5.97 -11.56 26.82
C PRO A 86 -6.93 -10.39 26.54
N LYS A 87 -6.45 -9.17 26.78
CA LYS A 87 -7.14 -7.93 26.46
C LYS A 87 -6.48 -7.25 25.26
N PRO A 88 -7.18 -7.03 24.14
CA PRO A 88 -6.57 -6.43 22.96
C PRO A 88 -6.15 -4.99 23.26
N LEU A 89 -5.01 -4.56 22.70
CA LEU A 89 -4.59 -3.18 22.80
C LEU A 89 -5.48 -2.26 21.95
N PRO A 90 -5.71 -1.01 22.39
CA PRO A 90 -6.33 0.01 21.56
C PRO A 90 -5.59 0.17 20.23
N GLY A 91 -6.34 0.28 19.12
CA GLY A 91 -5.77 0.44 17.78
C GLY A 91 -5.35 -0.86 17.08
N ALA A 92 -5.50 -2.03 17.71
CA ALA A 92 -5.33 -3.30 17.01
C ALA A 92 -6.44 -3.53 15.95
N PRO A 93 -6.14 -4.20 14.82
CA PRO A 93 -4.85 -4.78 14.44
C PRO A 93 -3.82 -3.71 14.04
N PHE A 94 -2.55 -4.00 14.34
CA PHE A 94 -1.43 -3.18 13.91
C PHE A 94 -0.86 -3.75 12.60
N SER A 95 -0.40 -2.87 11.72
CA SER A 95 0.29 -3.31 10.51
C SER A 95 1.34 -2.31 10.07
N HIS A 96 2.38 -2.80 9.38
CA HIS A 96 3.45 -1.96 8.86
C HIS A 96 4.09 -2.55 7.61
N TYR A 97 4.72 -1.67 6.83
CA TYR A 97 5.51 -2.01 5.65
C TYR A 97 6.98 -1.73 5.94
N TYR A 98 7.82 -2.75 5.80
CA TYR A 98 9.25 -2.64 6.02
C TYR A 98 9.99 -2.73 4.68
N ALA A 99 10.81 -1.72 4.40
CA ALA A 99 11.83 -1.78 3.35
C ALA A 99 13.17 -2.22 3.97
N GLN A 100 14.17 -2.45 3.13
CA GLN A 100 15.53 -2.70 3.63
C GLN A 100 16.10 -1.42 4.24
N GLU A 101 16.32 -1.43 5.55
CA GLU A 101 16.94 -0.34 6.30
C GLU A 101 18.03 -0.86 7.23
N ASN A 102 18.85 0.05 7.77
CA ASN A 102 19.90 -0.32 8.72
C ASN A 102 19.32 -0.69 10.10
N SER A 103 18.22 -0.04 10.49
CA SER A 103 17.58 -0.23 11.78
C SER A 103 16.14 0.26 11.73
N ASP A 104 15.23 -0.46 12.38
CA ASP A 104 13.85 -0.04 12.56
C ASP A 104 13.73 0.90 13.76
N GLU A 105 13.08 2.04 13.57
CA GLU A 105 12.70 2.97 14.65
C GLU A 105 11.64 2.38 15.57
N GLY A 106 10.86 1.42 15.06
CA GLY A 106 9.85 0.69 15.78
C GLY A 106 8.51 1.43 15.91
N ILE A 107 7.51 0.69 16.36
CA ILE A 107 6.14 1.15 16.50
C ILE A 107 5.77 1.24 17.97
N ILE A 108 5.18 2.37 18.34
CA ILE A 108 4.64 2.60 19.67
C ILE A 108 3.18 2.15 19.67
N MET A 109 2.85 1.17 20.50
CA MET A 109 1.49 0.72 20.77
C MET A 109 1.08 1.25 22.14
N GLU A 110 0.02 2.06 22.18
CA GLU A 110 -0.51 2.58 23.44
C GLU A 110 -1.35 1.51 24.14
N THR A 111 -1.24 1.45 25.47
CA THR A 111 -2.15 0.65 26.29
C THR A 111 -3.16 1.56 26.99
N ASP A 112 -4.23 0.97 27.52
CA ASP A 112 -5.20 1.68 28.34
C ASP A 112 -4.90 1.56 29.85
N VAL A 113 -3.74 1.01 30.22
CA VAL A 113 -3.31 0.85 31.61
C VAL A 113 -2.49 2.06 32.03
N GLY A 114 -2.93 2.71 33.11
CA GLY A 114 -2.22 3.86 33.67
C GLY A 114 -0.89 3.44 34.32
N VAL A 115 0.15 4.26 34.19
CA VAL A 115 1.42 4.03 34.90
C VAL A 115 1.23 4.03 36.41
N LYS A 116 0.23 4.77 36.92
CA LYS A 116 -0.16 4.75 38.34
C LYS A 116 -0.79 3.42 38.75
N GLU A 117 -1.75 2.93 37.97
CA GLU A 117 -2.40 1.62 38.16
C GLU A 117 -1.38 0.47 38.18
N LEU A 118 -0.36 0.54 37.31
CA LEU A 118 0.71 -0.47 37.27
C LEU A 118 1.53 -0.53 38.58
N ARG A 119 1.57 0.55 39.36
CA ARG A 119 2.29 0.62 40.64
C ARG A 119 1.45 0.20 41.84
N GLU A 120 0.15 -0.02 41.64
CA GLU A 120 -0.73 -0.43 42.72
C GLU A 120 -0.45 -1.88 43.13
N PRO A 121 -0.42 -2.18 44.44
CA PRO A 121 -0.29 -3.55 44.92
C PRO A 121 -1.41 -4.43 44.38
N GLY A 122 -1.06 -5.61 43.87
CA GLY A 122 -2.05 -6.53 43.29
C GLY A 122 -2.52 -6.16 41.88
N CYS A 123 -1.80 -5.27 41.17
CA CYS A 123 -2.11 -4.95 39.78
C CYS A 123 -2.26 -6.24 38.93
N PRO A 124 -3.44 -6.49 38.31
CA PRO A 124 -3.72 -7.75 37.64
C PRO A 124 -2.91 -7.96 36.35
N TYR A 125 -2.24 -6.91 35.86
CA TYR A 125 -1.41 -6.97 34.65
C TYR A 125 0.05 -7.35 34.96
N LEU A 126 0.44 -7.39 36.22
CA LEU A 126 1.78 -7.76 36.66
C LEU A 126 1.81 -9.17 37.24
N THR A 127 2.91 -9.88 36.98
CA THR A 127 3.23 -11.10 37.73
C THR A 127 3.66 -10.78 39.15
N ASP A 128 3.77 -11.82 39.98
CA ASP A 128 4.46 -11.83 41.27
C ASP A 128 5.86 -11.19 41.23
N LYS A 129 6.54 -11.29 40.08
CA LYS A 129 7.87 -10.71 39.82
C LYS A 129 7.81 -9.28 39.26
N GLY A 130 6.64 -8.63 39.24
CA GLY A 130 6.46 -7.29 38.69
C GLY A 130 6.63 -7.22 37.18
N GLN A 131 6.41 -8.32 36.45
CA GLN A 131 6.58 -8.37 35.00
C GLN A 131 5.23 -8.31 34.29
N MET A 132 5.13 -7.43 33.29
CA MET A 132 3.97 -7.38 32.40
C MET A 132 4.04 -8.50 31.34
N ARG A 133 2.90 -9.15 31.05
CA ARG A 133 2.81 -10.17 30.00
C ARG A 133 2.07 -9.66 28.77
N VAL A 134 2.71 -9.75 27.62
CA VAL A 134 2.17 -9.32 26.34
C VAL A 134 2.06 -10.55 25.44
N GLN A 135 0.94 -10.70 24.76
CA GLN A 135 0.75 -11.74 23.75
C GLN A 135 0.71 -11.07 22.38
N VAL A 136 1.52 -11.57 21.45
CA VAL A 136 1.53 -11.11 20.05
C VAL A 136 1.06 -12.24 19.16
N VAL A 137 0.08 -11.95 18.31
CA VAL A 137 -0.46 -12.88 17.33
C VAL A 137 -0.23 -12.30 15.94
N TRP A 138 0.74 -12.85 15.24
CA TRP A 138 1.00 -12.55 13.83
C TRP A 138 -0.17 -13.05 12.99
N THR A 139 -0.73 -12.19 12.14
CA THR A 139 -1.89 -12.50 11.30
C THR A 139 -1.42 -12.75 9.87
N ASP A 140 -1.03 -11.68 9.18
CA ASP A 140 -0.57 -11.69 7.80
C ASP A 140 0.90 -11.23 7.69
N SER A 141 1.63 -11.85 6.76
CA SER A 141 3.02 -11.51 6.41
C SER A 141 3.18 -11.74 4.91
N TYR A 142 3.47 -10.69 4.14
CA TYR A 142 3.65 -10.76 2.70
C TYR A 142 4.94 -10.08 2.27
N LEU A 143 5.64 -10.70 1.32
CA LEU A 143 6.73 -10.06 0.60
C LEU A 143 6.20 -9.53 -0.74
N LEU A 144 6.22 -8.22 -0.89
CA LEU A 144 5.70 -7.50 -2.03
C LEU A 144 6.88 -7.07 -2.92
N PHE A 145 6.71 -7.22 -4.23
CA PHE A 145 7.69 -6.75 -5.19
C PHE A 145 7.57 -5.22 -5.35
N GLN A 146 8.73 -4.56 -5.48
CA GLN A 146 8.94 -3.12 -5.54
C GLN A 146 8.90 -2.42 -4.18
N ALA A 147 10.03 -1.81 -3.79
CA ALA A 147 10.21 -1.21 -2.47
C ALA A 147 9.39 0.08 -2.25
N THR A 148 8.75 0.60 -3.32
CA THR A 148 7.91 1.80 -3.28
C THR A 148 6.44 1.50 -3.08
N TYR A 149 6.04 0.22 -2.96
CA TYR A 149 4.64 -0.18 -2.83
C TYR A 149 3.99 0.46 -1.59
N HIS A 150 3.14 1.46 -1.81
CA HIS A 150 2.34 2.09 -0.77
C HIS A 150 0.88 1.66 -0.90
N LYS A 151 0.10 1.66 0.20
CA LYS A 151 -1.35 1.38 0.16
C LYS A 151 -2.14 2.28 -0.81
N TYR A 152 -1.59 3.43 -1.18
CA TYR A 152 -2.19 4.34 -2.17
C TYR A 152 -1.84 3.97 -3.62
N ASP A 153 -0.85 3.12 -3.83
CA ASP A 153 -0.41 2.73 -5.18
C ASP A 153 -1.48 1.94 -5.90
N ASP A 154 -2.29 1.15 -5.19
CA ASP A 154 -3.43 0.46 -5.79
C ASP A 154 -4.51 1.44 -6.24
N VAL A 155 -4.75 2.52 -5.47
CA VAL A 155 -5.68 3.59 -5.84
C VAL A 155 -5.14 4.36 -7.05
N THR A 156 -3.89 4.80 -7.00
CA THR A 156 -3.21 5.51 -8.10
C THR A 156 -3.14 4.66 -9.36
N ARG A 157 -2.85 3.35 -9.24
CA ARG A 157 -2.83 2.41 -10.37
C ARG A 157 -4.20 2.29 -11.00
N THR A 158 -5.25 2.14 -10.19
CA THR A 158 -6.64 2.00 -10.66
C THR A 158 -7.12 3.28 -11.35
N GLN A 159 -6.91 4.44 -10.72
CA GLN A 159 -7.22 5.74 -11.30
C GLN A 159 -6.42 5.99 -12.59
N GLY A 160 -5.13 5.65 -12.61
CA GLY A 160 -4.29 5.75 -13.79
C GLY A 160 -4.72 4.82 -14.93
N GLN A 161 -5.27 3.64 -14.62
CA GLN A 161 -5.88 2.77 -15.63
C GLN A 161 -7.20 3.33 -16.14
N GLN A 162 -8.05 3.85 -15.25
CA GLN A 162 -9.32 4.45 -15.60
C GLN A 162 -9.13 5.66 -16.52
N MET A 163 -8.28 6.61 -16.13
CA MET A 163 -7.98 7.81 -16.95
C MET A 163 -7.46 7.43 -18.34
N ARG A 164 -6.57 6.43 -18.44
CA ARG A 164 -6.07 5.95 -19.74
C ARG A 164 -7.18 5.39 -20.62
N ARG A 165 -8.14 4.65 -20.04
CA ARG A 165 -9.31 4.14 -20.78
C ARG A 165 -10.23 5.26 -21.25
N GLU A 166 -10.49 6.25 -20.39
CA GLU A 166 -11.31 7.41 -20.72
C GLU A 166 -10.66 8.23 -21.86
N ILE A 167 -9.36 8.54 -21.77
CA ILE A 167 -8.61 9.22 -22.84
C ILE A 167 -8.71 8.44 -24.15
N SER A 168 -8.49 7.13 -24.13
CA SER A 168 -8.58 6.30 -25.33
C SER A 168 -10.00 6.31 -25.93
N THR A 169 -11.03 6.34 -25.10
CA THR A 169 -12.43 6.38 -25.53
C THR A 169 -12.75 7.73 -26.17
N LEU A 170 -12.36 8.82 -25.51
CA LEU A 170 -12.54 10.19 -26.02
C LEU A 170 -11.80 10.41 -27.33
N GLN A 171 -10.58 9.89 -27.47
CA GLN A 171 -9.82 9.97 -28.72
C GLN A 171 -10.52 9.23 -29.87
N ALA A 172 -11.08 8.05 -29.60
CA ALA A 172 -11.82 7.28 -30.61
C ALA A 172 -13.12 7.99 -31.05
N GLU A 173 -13.85 8.57 -30.10
CA GLU A 173 -15.06 9.35 -30.39
C GLU A 173 -14.73 10.60 -31.20
N ASN A 174 -13.70 11.35 -30.79
CA ASN A 174 -13.27 12.56 -31.49
C ASN A 174 -12.88 12.24 -32.94
N TYR A 175 -12.09 11.18 -33.14
CA TYR A 175 -11.73 10.71 -34.48
C TYR A 175 -12.97 10.32 -35.33
N SER A 176 -13.97 9.66 -34.73
CA SER A 176 -15.23 9.32 -35.40
C SER A 176 -16.00 10.58 -35.82
N LEU A 177 -16.08 11.57 -34.92
CA LEU A 177 -16.74 12.85 -35.18
C LEU A 177 -16.05 13.64 -36.28
N GLU A 178 -14.71 13.70 -36.29
CA GLU A 178 -13.92 14.32 -37.35
C GLU A 178 -14.22 13.69 -38.71
N ARG A 179 -14.32 12.36 -38.77
CA ARG A 179 -14.72 11.64 -40.01
C ARG A 179 -16.13 11.97 -40.47
N GLN A 180 -17.08 12.07 -39.54
CA GLN A 180 -18.45 12.45 -39.85
C GLN A 180 -18.52 13.89 -40.38
N LEU A 181 -17.83 14.82 -39.71
CA LEU A 181 -17.75 16.22 -40.12
C LEU A 181 -17.20 16.34 -41.55
N PHE A 182 -16.10 15.64 -41.83
CA PHE A 182 -15.52 15.61 -43.17
C PHE A 182 -16.49 15.05 -44.22
N SER A 183 -17.20 13.96 -43.89
CA SER A 183 -18.22 13.38 -44.77
C SER A 183 -19.36 14.36 -45.07
N TYR A 184 -19.87 15.05 -44.05
CA TYR A 184 -20.90 16.08 -44.21
C TYR A 184 -20.41 17.24 -45.07
N GLN A 185 -19.20 17.75 -44.82
CA GLN A 185 -18.60 18.81 -45.63
C GLN A 185 -18.48 18.39 -47.10
N LYS A 186 -18.03 17.16 -47.37
CA LYS A 186 -17.95 16.60 -48.72
C LYS A 186 -19.34 16.51 -49.38
N SER A 187 -20.34 16.04 -48.63
CA SER A 187 -21.73 15.95 -49.13
C SER A 187 -22.32 17.32 -49.46
N ILE A 188 -22.10 18.32 -48.61
CA ILE A 188 -22.53 19.71 -48.83
C ILE A 188 -21.85 20.27 -50.07
N ALA A 189 -20.52 20.13 -50.20
CA ALA A 189 -19.80 20.59 -51.38
C ALA A 189 -20.32 19.94 -52.69
N PHE A 190 -20.62 18.64 -52.65
CA PHE A 190 -21.20 17.91 -53.78
C PHE A 190 -22.65 18.33 -54.10
N ALA A 191 -23.46 18.67 -53.09
CA ALA A 191 -24.80 19.19 -53.29
C ALA A 191 -24.77 20.60 -53.90
N HIS A 192 -23.87 21.47 -53.42
CA HIS A 192 -23.68 22.81 -53.98
C HIS A 192 -23.13 22.78 -55.40
N SER A 193 -22.23 21.85 -55.74
CA SER A 193 -21.76 21.70 -57.12
C SER A 193 -22.89 21.25 -58.06
N ARG A 194 -23.87 20.45 -57.61
CA ARG A 194 -25.04 20.05 -58.41
C ARG A 194 -26.11 21.16 -58.52
N GLY A 195 -26.23 22.01 -57.50
CA GLY A 195 -27.13 23.18 -57.53
C GLY A 195 -26.66 24.28 -58.49
N ALA A 196 -25.35 24.37 -58.76
CA ALA A 196 -24.77 25.32 -59.70
C ALA A 196 -25.07 25.01 -61.19
N TYR A 197 -25.62 23.84 -61.51
CA TYR A 197 -25.95 23.47 -62.90
C TYR A 197 -27.45 23.61 -63.26
N SER A 198 -28.27 24.28 -62.44
CA SER A 198 -29.73 24.39 -62.72
C SER A 198 -30.23 25.75 -63.21
N TYR A 199 -29.37 26.73 -63.48
CA TYR A 199 -29.76 27.98 -64.14
C TYR A 199 -28.70 28.45 -65.14
N GLU A 200 -28.40 27.65 -66.16
CA GLU A 200 -28.05 28.18 -67.49
C GLU A 200 -28.22 27.06 -68.52
N ALA A 201 -29.41 27.04 -69.14
CA ALA A 201 -29.62 26.27 -70.34
C ALA A 201 -28.92 26.98 -71.50
N GLY A 202 -27.87 26.36 -72.05
CA GLY A 202 -27.44 26.66 -73.42
C GLY A 202 -25.97 26.45 -73.74
N THR A 203 -25.52 25.19 -73.93
CA THR A 203 -24.83 24.73 -75.16
C THR A 203 -24.41 23.25 -75.04
N PRO A 204 -24.62 22.38 -76.06
CA PRO A 204 -24.16 21.01 -76.05
C PRO A 204 -22.95 20.82 -77.00
N GLU A 205 -21.76 20.62 -76.43
CA GLU A 205 -20.63 19.91 -77.04
C GLU A 205 -19.95 19.20 -75.85
N GLY A 206 -19.84 17.88 -75.73
CA GLY A 206 -19.44 16.88 -76.70
C GLY A 206 -18.01 16.46 -76.35
N ARG A 207 -17.80 15.16 -75.97
CA ARG A 207 -16.50 14.44 -75.82
C ARG A 207 -15.74 14.70 -74.50
N GLY A 208 -15.06 13.77 -73.82
CA GLY A 208 -14.81 12.33 -73.88
C GLY A 208 -14.07 11.96 -72.57
N GLU A 209 -14.34 10.77 -72.00
CA GLU A 209 -13.35 9.71 -71.73
C GLU A 209 -12.26 10.03 -70.68
N ASP A 210 -12.34 9.29 -69.56
CA ASP A 210 -11.29 8.56 -68.83
C ASP A 210 -9.96 9.22 -68.40
N ASP A 211 -9.42 8.62 -67.33
CA ASP A 211 -8.07 8.72 -66.74
C ASP A 211 -7.79 9.82 -65.70
N ASP A 212 -7.76 9.41 -64.43
CA ASP A 212 -6.51 9.45 -63.64
C ASP A 212 -6.69 8.67 -62.31
N ASP A 213 -6.62 7.35 -62.41
CA ASP A 213 -6.16 6.48 -61.33
C ASP A 213 -4.62 6.34 -61.43
N HIS A 214 -3.94 6.51 -60.29
CA HIS A 214 -2.59 6.02 -59.92
C HIS A 214 -1.37 6.98 -59.84
N TYR A 215 -0.62 6.75 -58.73
CA TYR A 215 0.83 6.92 -58.47
C TYR A 215 1.34 8.32 -58.10
N PHE A 216 2.15 8.61 -57.07
CA PHE A 216 2.89 7.94 -55.97
C PHE A 216 3.17 9.09 -54.94
N GLY A 217 3.31 8.89 -53.63
CA GLY A 217 4.41 8.13 -53.07
C GLY A 217 4.29 7.89 -51.56
N GLU A 218 4.33 6.60 -51.27
CA GLU A 218 4.87 5.94 -50.10
C GLU A 218 6.24 6.53 -49.71
N ARG A 219 6.36 7.03 -48.47
CA ARG A 219 7.66 7.29 -47.84
C ARG A 219 7.69 6.69 -46.45
N ALA A 220 8.29 5.50 -46.41
CA ALA A 220 9.12 4.95 -45.36
C ALA A 220 8.45 4.60 -44.01
N TYR A 221 7.96 3.36 -43.94
CA TYR A 221 8.29 2.52 -42.80
C TYR A 221 9.79 2.22 -42.82
N SER A 222 10.55 2.75 -41.86
CA SER A 222 11.81 2.18 -41.41
C SER A 222 12.04 2.48 -39.94
N SER A 223 12.13 1.38 -39.18
CA SER A 223 12.91 1.18 -37.96
C SER A 223 12.60 2.03 -36.73
N VAL A 224 11.87 1.41 -35.80
CA VAL A 224 12.39 0.99 -34.49
C VAL A 224 13.73 1.63 -34.11
N SER A 225 13.69 2.58 -33.18
CA SER A 225 14.74 2.75 -32.17
C SER A 225 14.06 2.95 -30.83
N LEU A 226 13.97 1.86 -30.07
CA LEU A 226 13.89 1.93 -28.61
C LEU A 226 15.13 2.70 -28.13
N GLY A 227 14.95 3.79 -27.39
CA GLY A 227 16.05 4.41 -26.66
C GLY A 227 15.79 5.86 -26.33
N ASP A 228 15.82 6.17 -25.03
CA ASP A 228 15.91 7.50 -24.43
C ASP A 228 14.72 8.45 -24.53
N ARG A 229 13.77 8.24 -23.61
CA ARG A 229 13.28 9.34 -22.78
C ARG A 229 13.50 9.00 -21.32
N THR A 230 14.64 9.47 -20.80
CA THR A 230 14.89 9.67 -19.38
C THR A 230 13.79 10.56 -18.80
N MET A 231 12.79 9.93 -18.19
CA MET A 231 11.87 10.63 -17.30
C MET A 231 12.63 10.89 -15.99
N SER A 232 13.32 12.04 -15.93
CA SER A 232 13.73 12.60 -14.66
C SER A 232 12.47 13.04 -13.92
N SER A 233 12.11 12.31 -12.87
CA SER A 233 11.18 12.79 -11.86
C SER A 233 11.99 13.18 -10.63
N ASP A 234 12.66 14.32 -10.70
CA ASP A 234 13.06 15.04 -9.49
C ASP A 234 11.77 15.52 -8.81
N THR A 235 11.39 14.85 -7.72
CA THR A 235 10.41 15.40 -6.79
C THR A 235 11.11 15.48 -5.44
N GLU A 236 11.79 16.61 -5.24
CA GLU A 236 12.30 17.04 -3.94
C GLU A 236 11.09 17.44 -3.08
N TYR A 237 10.91 16.79 -1.93
CA TYR A 237 9.99 17.24 -0.90
C TYR A 237 10.80 17.59 0.35
N ALA A 238 10.70 18.85 0.76
CA ALA A 238 11.13 19.37 2.05
C ALA A 238 10.08 19.12 3.14
#